data_AF-A0A061D1B4-F1
#
_entry.id   AF-A0A061D1B4-F1
#
_cell.length_a   1.000
_cell.length_b   1.000
_cell.length_c   1.000
_cell.angle_alpha   90.00
_cell.angle_beta   90.00
_cell.angle_gamma   90.00
#
_symmetry.space_group_name_H-M   'P 1'
#
loop_
_entity.id
_entity.type
_entity.pdbx_description
1 polymer ?
#
loop_
_entity_poly.entity_id
_entity_poly.type
_entity_poly.pdbx_seq_one_letter_code
_entity_poly.pdbx_strand_id
1 'polypeptide(L)'
;MATVLDALLHSLGELSKRSVKRSAHVWSARLGEIYNRRQNISPSQVPVIVRCIVDNHLETHPKSKALLEHFSPISIQLEGVAAADVAAICYAFSAIGQDAAAESLLRDCWHRAEAISEDLRGYRDLVRVTSLATSKQLAGGGGDVRGCAQQGGASELCERVIDDTSGKLRALQCSLNTSGVYNSVAGDLLVETVYLCNLVKRSASFFNGSNRWIDFASIDGRVRISHLLAHNHRSVLEQQIASASFQDTLAVLRHLMYMRHHQQDHIHQLFNRLCSTAGKSTRMCRSEACSILDNFIHVLRAAADARAGTPAADSTQQLLAYLTGIRRTGVLSGGHISTHRWNYPVMLPGNG
;
A
#
# COMPACT_ATOMS: atom_id res chain seq x y z
N MET A 1 27.30 21.47 -3.74
CA MET A 1 27.03 20.01 -3.77
C MET A 1 25.60 19.69 -3.35
N ALA A 2 25.07 20.25 -2.26
CA ALA A 2 23.63 20.22 -1.92
C ALA A 2 22.72 20.62 -3.13
N THR A 3 23.14 21.65 -3.86
CA THR A 3 22.47 22.19 -5.06
C THR A 3 22.18 21.17 -6.17
N VAL A 4 23.01 20.13 -6.37
CA VAL A 4 22.78 19.12 -7.42
C VAL A 4 21.73 18.11 -6.97
N LEU A 5 21.77 17.68 -5.71
CA LEU A 5 20.79 16.76 -5.17
C LEU A 5 19.42 17.44 -5.08
N ASP A 6 19.36 18.69 -4.61
CA ASP A 6 18.12 19.45 -4.54
C ASP A 6 17.53 19.69 -5.95
N ALA A 7 18.37 19.94 -6.96
CA ALA A 7 17.93 20.03 -8.35
C ALA A 7 17.40 18.67 -8.88
N LEU A 8 18.01 17.55 -8.50
CA LEU A 8 17.51 16.21 -8.83
C LEU A 8 16.16 15.93 -8.16
N LEU A 9 16.01 16.27 -6.88
CA LEU A 9 14.75 16.11 -6.15
C LEU A 9 13.66 17.01 -6.71
N HIS A 10 13.98 18.25 -7.05
CA HIS A 10 13.05 19.14 -7.76
C HIS A 10 12.64 18.54 -9.12
N SER A 11 13.60 18.00 -9.87
CA SER A 11 13.31 17.30 -11.13
C SER A 11 12.41 16.08 -10.93
N LEU A 12 12.58 15.31 -9.84
CA LEU A 12 11.69 14.19 -9.51
C LEU A 12 10.29 14.64 -9.09
N GLY A 13 10.19 15.73 -8.32
CA GLY A 13 8.92 16.36 -7.98
C GLY A 13 8.15 16.79 -9.23
N GLU A 14 8.83 17.43 -10.18
CA GLU A 14 8.22 17.80 -11.47
C GLU A 14 7.82 16.60 -12.34
N LEU A 15 8.57 15.50 -12.27
CA LEU A 15 8.19 14.25 -12.93
C LEU A 15 6.93 13.64 -12.29
N SER A 16 6.79 13.74 -10.96
CA SER A 16 5.66 13.20 -10.20
C SER A 16 4.36 13.97 -10.43
N LYS A 17 4.43 15.29 -10.69
CA LYS A 17 3.25 16.14 -10.99
C LYS A 17 2.60 15.84 -12.33
N ARG A 18 3.35 15.30 -13.29
CA ARG A 18 2.84 15.01 -14.62
C ARG A 18 2.11 13.67 -14.55
N SER A 19 0.80 13.66 -14.73
CA SER A 19 -0.08 12.47 -14.81
C SER A 19 0.32 11.43 -15.89
N VAL A 20 1.40 11.71 -16.62
CA VAL A 20 2.02 10.85 -17.61
C VAL A 20 3.11 10.06 -16.92
N LYS A 21 2.83 8.78 -16.63
CA LYS A 21 3.86 7.77 -16.30
C LYS A 21 4.86 7.66 -17.45
N ARG A 22 5.86 8.56 -17.47
CA ARG A 22 6.93 8.59 -18.47
C ARG A 22 7.76 7.31 -18.39
N SER A 23 8.47 7.04 -19.49
CA SER A 23 9.39 5.92 -19.70
C SER A 23 10.10 5.49 -18.41
N ALA A 24 10.01 4.20 -18.07
CA ALA A 24 10.74 3.57 -16.97
C ALA A 24 12.25 3.90 -16.99
N HIS A 25 12.80 4.20 -18.18
CA HIS A 25 14.18 4.65 -18.35
C HIS A 25 14.48 5.98 -17.65
N VAL A 26 13.56 6.95 -17.68
CA VAL A 26 13.78 8.28 -17.05
C VAL A 26 13.83 8.14 -15.54
N TRP A 27 12.89 7.37 -14.97
CA TRP A 27 12.88 7.05 -13.54
C TRP A 27 14.13 6.27 -13.14
N SER A 28 14.50 5.25 -13.90
CA SER A 28 15.69 4.44 -13.61
C SER A 28 16.98 5.26 -13.64
N ALA A 29 17.15 6.16 -14.63
CA ALA A 29 18.31 7.03 -14.73
C ALA A 29 18.42 8.00 -13.53
N ARG A 30 17.31 8.67 -13.17
CA ARG A 30 17.28 9.62 -12.04
C ARG A 30 17.49 8.94 -10.69
N LEU A 31 16.87 7.77 -10.49
CA LEU A 31 17.13 6.96 -9.29
C LEU A 31 18.57 6.46 -9.24
N GLY A 32 19.17 6.14 -10.40
CA GLY A 32 20.58 5.81 -10.51
C GLY A 32 21.49 6.96 -10.04
N GLU A 33 21.18 8.19 -10.45
CA GLU A 33 21.93 9.38 -10.03
C GLU A 33 21.84 9.64 -8.51
N ILE A 34 20.66 9.45 -7.91
CA ILE A 34 20.47 9.57 -6.46
C ILE A 34 21.18 8.44 -5.72
N TYR A 35 21.03 7.19 -6.18
CA TYR A 35 21.70 6.02 -5.60
C TYR A 35 23.21 6.17 -5.58
N ASN A 36 23.82 6.71 -6.64
CA ASN A 36 25.26 6.93 -6.70
C ASN A 36 25.74 8.00 -5.71
N ARG A 37 24.85 8.87 -5.24
CA ARG A 37 25.13 9.95 -4.28
C ARG A 37 24.62 9.66 -2.87
N ARG A 38 24.16 8.43 -2.61
CA ARG A 38 23.44 8.06 -1.37
C ARG A 38 24.14 8.45 -0.07
N GLN A 39 25.48 8.36 -0.03
CA GLN A 39 26.29 8.71 1.14
C GLN A 39 26.28 10.22 1.48
N ASN A 40 25.86 11.08 0.55
CA ASN A 40 25.81 12.53 0.73
C ASN A 40 24.39 13.04 1.03
N ILE A 41 23.42 12.14 1.18
CA ILE A 41 22.02 12.49 1.44
C ILE A 41 21.89 12.82 2.93
N SER A 42 21.40 14.02 3.24
CA SER A 42 21.12 14.39 4.63
C SER A 42 19.84 13.71 5.13
N PRO A 43 19.69 13.46 6.45
CA PRO A 43 18.46 12.91 7.01
C PRO A 43 17.20 13.72 6.62
N SER A 44 17.33 15.06 6.54
CA SER A 44 16.24 15.96 6.12
C SER A 44 15.73 15.75 4.69
N GLN A 45 16.55 15.15 3.81
CA GLN A 45 16.17 14.87 2.41
C GLN A 45 15.48 13.51 2.24
N VAL A 46 15.60 12.61 3.23
CA VAL A 46 15.03 11.25 3.17
C VAL A 46 13.51 11.26 2.95
N PRO A 47 12.69 12.03 3.69
CA PRO A 47 11.24 12.06 3.48
C PRO A 47 10.84 12.40 2.04
N VAL A 48 11.51 13.38 1.42
CA VAL A 48 11.22 13.83 0.05
C VAL A 48 11.53 12.73 -0.97
N ILE A 49 12.67 12.05 -0.81
CA ILE A 49 13.08 10.95 -1.68
C ILE A 49 12.09 9.79 -1.57
N VAL A 50 11.74 9.42 -0.34
CA VAL A 50 10.82 8.32 -0.07
C VAL A 50 9.45 8.62 -0.67
N ARG A 51 8.92 9.84 -0.53
CA ARG A 51 7.66 10.22 -1.17
C ARG A 51 7.71 10.13 -2.67
N CYS A 52 8.80 10.56 -3.30
CA CYS A 52 8.97 10.36 -4.75
C CYS A 52 8.91 8.87 -5.13
N ILE A 53 9.43 7.97 -4.30
CA ILE A 53 9.37 6.52 -4.55
C ILE A 53 7.93 6.01 -4.38
N VAL A 54 7.25 6.35 -3.29
CA VAL A 54 5.90 5.87 -2.95
C VAL A 54 4.84 6.41 -3.89
N ASP A 55 4.85 7.73 -4.16
CA ASP A 55 3.87 8.41 -5.01
C ASP A 55 3.94 7.90 -6.47
N ASN A 56 5.08 7.35 -6.88
CA ASN A 56 5.30 6.78 -8.21
C ASN A 56 5.33 5.24 -8.24
N HIS A 57 5.11 4.58 -7.11
CA HIS A 57 5.09 3.12 -6.97
C HIS A 57 6.38 2.44 -7.43
N LEU A 58 7.52 2.95 -6.96
CA LEU A 58 8.85 2.49 -7.36
C LEU A 58 9.52 1.64 -6.28
N GLU A 59 8.80 1.14 -5.29
CA GLU A 59 9.34 0.42 -4.12
C GLU A 59 10.08 -0.87 -4.53
N THR A 60 9.61 -1.54 -5.59
CA THR A 60 10.23 -2.75 -6.15
C THR A 60 11.32 -2.48 -7.19
N HIS A 61 11.53 -1.22 -7.60
CA HIS A 61 12.62 -0.92 -8.51
C HIS A 61 13.97 -1.16 -7.80
N PRO A 62 14.93 -1.90 -8.39
CA PRO A 62 16.14 -2.33 -7.70
C PRO A 62 16.94 -1.18 -7.06
N LYS A 63 17.03 -0.03 -7.73
CA LYS A 63 17.74 1.15 -7.18
C LYS A 63 16.96 1.85 -6.07
N SER A 64 15.63 1.86 -6.15
CA SER A 64 14.80 2.43 -5.07
C SER A 64 14.88 1.56 -3.84
N LYS A 65 14.76 0.24 -4.00
CA LYS A 65 14.93 -0.73 -2.92
C LYS A 65 16.28 -0.55 -2.24
N ALA A 66 17.36 -0.47 -3.00
CA ALA A 66 18.71 -0.29 -2.44
C ALA A 66 18.89 1.09 -1.75
N LEU A 67 18.18 2.14 -2.19
CA LEU A 67 18.13 3.42 -1.50
C LEU A 67 17.39 3.31 -0.16
N LEU A 68 16.22 2.68 -0.16
CA LEU A 68 15.42 2.46 1.04
C LEU A 68 16.15 1.59 2.08
N GLU A 69 16.85 0.55 1.64
CA GLU A 69 17.74 -0.27 2.49
C GLU A 69 18.87 0.57 3.10
N HIS A 70 19.40 1.54 2.36
CA HIS A 70 20.41 2.47 2.88
C HIS A 70 19.84 3.46 3.90
N PHE A 71 18.57 3.85 3.76
CA PHE A 71 17.91 4.78 4.70
C PHE A 71 17.41 4.11 5.98
N SER A 72 17.14 2.80 5.95
CA SER A 72 16.60 2.08 7.10
C SER A 72 17.44 2.23 8.38
N PRO A 73 18.78 2.11 8.37
CA PRO A 73 19.60 2.30 9.58
C PRO A 73 19.62 3.72 10.14
N ILE A 74 19.38 4.74 9.29
CA ILE A 74 19.39 6.15 9.70
C ILE A 74 18.00 6.66 10.08
N SER A 75 16.97 5.81 10.06
CA SER A 75 15.60 6.21 10.39
C SER A 75 15.45 6.76 11.81
N ILE A 76 16.30 6.31 12.74
CA ILE A 76 16.38 6.81 14.12
C ILE A 76 16.79 8.29 14.22
N GLN A 77 17.39 8.85 13.15
CA GLN A 77 17.82 10.25 13.08
C GLN A 77 16.74 11.17 12.47
N LEU A 78 15.60 10.61 12.06
CA LEU A 78 14.52 11.34 11.41
C LEU A 78 13.58 11.97 12.46
N GLU A 79 14.09 12.98 13.17
CA GLU A 79 13.30 13.74 14.14
C GLU A 79 12.45 14.84 13.47
N GLY A 80 11.26 15.11 14.02
CA GLY A 80 10.41 16.22 13.58
C GLY A 80 9.72 16.01 12.22
N VAL A 81 9.68 14.78 11.72
CA VAL A 81 9.02 14.44 10.44
C VAL A 81 7.51 14.45 10.59
N ALA A 82 6.81 14.99 9.59
CA ALA A 82 5.35 15.04 9.57
C ALA A 82 4.73 13.63 9.49
N ALA A 83 3.53 13.44 10.05
CA ALA A 83 2.86 12.13 10.12
C ALA A 83 2.67 11.47 8.74
N ALA A 84 2.31 12.24 7.71
CA ALA A 84 2.18 11.74 6.35
C ALA A 84 3.51 11.22 5.77
N ASP A 85 4.61 11.90 6.07
CA ASP A 85 5.94 11.52 5.62
C ASP A 85 6.42 10.26 6.39
N VAL A 86 6.17 10.19 7.70
CA VAL A 86 6.40 8.97 8.51
C VAL A 86 5.62 7.79 7.93
N ALA A 87 4.34 7.98 7.62
CA ALA A 87 3.51 6.95 7.01
C ALA A 87 4.13 6.46 5.68
N ALA A 88 4.57 7.37 4.81
CA ALA A 88 5.23 7.00 3.56
C ALA A 88 6.54 6.21 3.77
N ILE A 89 7.37 6.62 4.74
CA ILE A 89 8.61 5.91 5.11
C ILE A 89 8.31 4.52 5.63
N CYS A 90 7.40 4.39 6.59
CA CYS A 90 7.01 3.11 7.16
C CYS A 90 6.41 2.18 6.08
N TYR A 91 5.56 2.69 5.20
CA TYR A 91 5.03 1.93 4.09
C TYR A 91 6.13 1.43 3.14
N ALA A 92 7.07 2.30 2.76
CA ALA A 92 8.18 1.95 1.87
C ALA A 92 9.11 0.90 2.49
N PHE A 93 9.45 1.04 3.78
CA PHE A 93 10.24 0.06 4.51
C PHE A 93 9.54 -1.29 4.62
N SER A 94 8.24 -1.30 4.95
CA SER A 94 7.44 -2.52 4.96
C SER A 94 7.38 -3.16 3.57
N ALA A 95 7.28 -2.39 2.49
CA ALA A 95 7.26 -2.92 1.12
C ALA A 95 8.55 -3.64 0.72
N ILE A 96 9.70 -3.24 1.29
CA ILE A 96 11.00 -3.88 1.01
C ILE A 96 11.46 -4.89 2.07
N GLY A 97 10.66 -5.13 3.11
CA GLY A 97 10.97 -6.08 4.18
C GLY A 97 11.81 -5.54 5.34
N GLN A 98 11.91 -4.22 5.48
CA GLN A 98 12.57 -3.56 6.62
C GLN A 98 11.56 -3.28 7.75
N ASP A 99 10.86 -4.33 8.18
CA ASP A 99 9.70 -4.22 9.08
C ASP A 99 10.08 -3.65 10.47
N ALA A 100 11.22 -4.06 11.02
CA ALA A 100 11.72 -3.56 12.31
C ALA A 100 11.96 -2.03 12.31
N ALA A 101 12.45 -1.47 11.20
CA ALA A 101 12.67 -0.03 11.09
C ALA A 101 11.34 0.74 10.98
N ALA A 102 10.37 0.19 10.24
CA ALA A 102 9.02 0.76 10.16
C ALA A 102 8.34 0.74 11.53
N GLU A 103 8.47 -0.36 12.28
CA GLU A 103 7.90 -0.51 13.62
C GLU A 103 8.44 0.49 14.62
N SER A 104 9.77 0.65 14.68
CA SER A 104 10.41 1.62 15.56
C SER A 104 9.91 3.02 15.27
N LEU A 105 9.87 3.40 13.97
CA LEU A 105 9.47 4.74 13.55
C LEU A 105 7.98 5.01 13.83
N LEU A 106 7.10 4.02 13.64
CA LEU A 106 5.68 4.12 14.02
C LEU A 106 5.53 4.32 15.53
N ARG A 107 6.23 3.53 16.34
CA ARG A 107 6.16 3.62 17.80
C ARG A 107 6.61 5.00 18.27
N ASP A 108 7.75 5.48 17.79
CA ASP A 108 8.28 6.80 18.11
C ASP A 108 7.34 7.94 17.70
N CYS A 109 6.73 7.83 16.52
CA CYS A 109 5.77 8.82 16.02
C CYS A 109 4.52 8.87 16.90
N TRP A 110 3.92 7.72 17.22
CA TRP A 110 2.75 7.65 18.09
C TRP A 110 3.08 8.04 19.54
N HIS A 111 4.32 7.92 20.02
CA HIS A 111 4.70 8.48 21.34
C HIS A 111 4.67 10.01 21.37
N ARG A 112 4.91 10.69 20.25
CA ARG A 112 4.95 12.16 20.11
C ARG A 112 3.58 12.77 19.73
N ALA A 113 2.47 12.06 20.03
CA ALA A 113 1.14 12.23 19.41
C ALA A 113 0.44 13.59 19.51
N GLU A 114 0.85 14.50 20.39
CA GLU A 114 0.13 15.78 20.61
C GLU A 114 0.05 16.65 19.32
N ALA A 115 0.95 16.45 18.36
CA ALA A 115 1.00 17.19 17.08
C ALA A 115 0.31 16.49 15.87
N ILE A 116 -0.10 15.22 15.97
CA ILE A 116 -0.68 14.47 14.83
C ILE A 116 -2.15 14.90 14.55
N SER A 117 -2.73 15.65 15.49
CA SER A 117 -4.16 15.95 15.57
C SER A 117 -4.71 16.86 14.45
N GLU A 118 -3.92 17.74 13.83
CA GLU A 118 -4.45 18.78 12.94
C GLU A 118 -4.58 18.35 11.46
N ASP A 119 -3.68 17.51 10.95
CA ASP A 119 -3.78 16.97 9.58
C ASP A 119 -4.50 15.62 9.56
N LEU A 120 -5.81 15.65 9.26
CA LEU A 120 -6.63 14.45 9.17
C LEU A 120 -6.19 13.46 8.08
N ARG A 121 -5.56 13.92 7.00
CA ARG A 121 -5.09 13.01 5.93
C ARG A 121 -3.81 12.30 6.34
N GLY A 122 -2.85 13.04 6.88
CA GLY A 122 -1.63 12.47 7.46
C GLY A 122 -1.93 11.52 8.61
N TYR A 123 -2.90 11.86 9.48
CA TYR A 123 -3.38 10.96 10.54
C TYR A 123 -3.94 9.65 9.97
N ARG A 124 -4.83 9.73 8.96
CA ARG A 124 -5.36 8.54 8.29
C ARG A 124 -4.27 7.69 7.66
N ASP A 125 -3.30 8.30 6.97
CA ASP A 125 -2.22 7.56 6.34
C ASP A 125 -1.35 6.83 7.38
N LEU A 126 -1.12 7.46 8.54
CA LEU A 126 -0.42 6.84 9.67
C LEU A 126 -1.20 5.66 10.28
N VAL A 127 -2.50 5.81 10.49
CA VAL A 127 -3.38 4.72 10.98
C VAL A 127 -3.37 3.54 10.01
N ARG A 128 -3.49 3.80 8.71
CA ARG A 128 -3.43 2.78 7.65
C ARG A 128 -2.11 2.05 7.63
N VAL A 129 -0.98 2.76 7.69
CA VAL A 129 0.33 2.10 7.66
C VAL A 129 0.58 1.30 8.93
N THR A 130 0.05 1.76 10.08
CA THR A 130 0.05 0.98 11.32
C THR A 130 -0.75 -0.32 11.15
N SER A 131 -1.99 -0.26 10.62
CA SER A 131 -2.83 -1.44 10.41
C SER A 131 -2.18 -2.48 9.47
N LEU A 132 -1.54 -2.00 8.40
CA LEU A 132 -0.82 -2.82 7.44
C LEU A 132 0.44 -3.47 8.04
N ALA A 133 1.23 -2.70 8.81
CA ALA A 133 2.41 -3.22 9.50
C ALA A 133 2.03 -4.31 10.51
N THR A 134 0.99 -4.08 11.32
CA THR A 134 0.46 -5.07 12.26
C THR A 134 0.01 -6.35 11.55
N SER A 135 -0.71 -6.25 10.44
CA SER A 135 -1.10 -7.44 9.66
C SER A 135 0.12 -8.24 9.23
N LYS A 136 1.16 -7.57 8.76
CA LYS A 136 2.36 -8.22 8.23
C LYS A 136 3.16 -8.92 9.33
N GLN A 137 3.26 -8.32 10.51
CA GLN A 137 3.86 -8.95 11.69
C GLN A 137 3.15 -10.25 12.07
N LEU A 138 1.82 -10.20 12.16
CA LEU A 138 0.99 -11.36 12.48
C LEU A 138 1.12 -12.46 11.42
N ALA A 139 1.34 -12.09 10.16
CA ALA A 139 1.60 -13.03 9.06
C ALA A 139 3.03 -13.61 9.07
N GLY A 140 4.00 -12.90 9.64
CA GLY A 140 5.42 -13.26 9.68
C GLY A 140 5.84 -14.14 10.87
N GLY A 141 5.03 -14.18 11.93
CA GLY A 141 5.24 -15.02 13.10
C GLY A 141 4.47 -16.34 13.01
N GLY A 142 5.19 -17.46 12.91
CA GLY A 142 4.58 -18.79 12.97
C GLY A 142 3.94 -19.05 14.33
N GLY A 143 2.73 -19.62 14.30
CA GLY A 143 2.15 -20.34 15.44
C GLY A 143 1.66 -19.48 16.59
N ASP A 144 0.34 -19.47 16.75
CA ASP A 144 -0.36 -19.11 17.96
C ASP A 144 -0.48 -17.60 18.27
N VAL A 145 -1.73 -17.13 18.23
CA VAL A 145 -2.15 -15.78 18.65
C VAL A 145 -1.79 -15.52 20.11
N ARG A 146 -1.49 -16.56 20.89
CA ARG A 146 -0.97 -16.43 22.27
C ARG A 146 0.48 -15.93 22.34
N GLY A 147 1.28 -16.06 21.28
CA GLY A 147 2.66 -15.55 21.24
C GLY A 147 2.75 -14.03 21.09
N CYS A 148 1.80 -13.40 20.40
CA CYS A 148 1.73 -11.93 20.31
C CYS A 148 1.35 -11.27 21.64
N ALA A 149 0.60 -11.96 22.49
CA ALA A 149 0.35 -11.53 23.87
C ALA A 149 1.62 -11.55 24.75
N GLN A 150 2.68 -12.25 24.34
CA GLN A 150 3.98 -12.23 25.02
C GLN A 150 4.93 -11.13 24.51
N GLN A 151 4.61 -10.47 23.39
CA GLN A 151 5.32 -9.27 22.90
C GLN A 151 4.46 -8.01 23.18
N GLY A 152 4.31 -7.64 24.46
CA GLY A 152 3.38 -6.60 24.91
C GLY A 152 3.37 -5.27 24.13
N GLY A 153 4.50 -4.85 23.55
CA GLY A 153 4.62 -3.56 22.85
C GLY A 153 3.85 -3.43 21.53
N ALA A 154 3.56 -4.52 20.79
CA ALA A 154 2.77 -4.45 19.56
C ALA A 154 1.25 -4.34 19.85
N SER A 155 0.78 -4.97 20.94
CA SER A 155 -0.61 -4.85 21.41
C SER A 155 -0.89 -3.44 21.93
N GLU A 156 0.02 -2.88 22.73
CA GLU A 156 -0.12 -1.53 23.29
C GLU A 156 -0.24 -0.44 22.22
N LEU A 157 0.60 -0.49 21.17
CA LEU A 157 0.52 0.46 20.06
C LEU A 157 -0.83 0.34 19.34
N CYS A 158 -1.27 -0.88 19.03
CA CYS A 158 -2.54 -1.09 18.35
C CYS A 158 -3.73 -0.62 19.18
N GLU A 159 -3.73 -0.91 20.48
CA GLU A 159 -4.77 -0.48 21.42
C GLU A 159 -4.85 1.04 21.50
N ARG A 160 -3.71 1.72 21.63
CA ARG A 160 -3.64 3.18 21.61
C ARG A 160 -4.19 3.76 20.31
N VAL A 161 -3.78 3.23 19.16
CA VAL A 161 -4.26 3.71 17.85
C VAL A 161 -5.77 3.50 17.71
N ILE A 162 -6.30 2.36 18.17
CA ILE A 162 -7.74 2.09 18.17
C ILE A 162 -8.48 3.11 19.03
N ASP A 163 -7.99 3.41 20.23
CA ASP A 163 -8.63 4.34 21.16
C ASP A 163 -8.60 5.79 20.66
N ASP A 164 -7.42 6.25 20.20
CA ASP A 164 -7.23 7.58 19.64
C ASP A 164 -8.12 7.78 18.40
N THR A 165 -8.13 6.79 17.49
CA THR A 165 -8.93 6.87 16.26
C THR A 165 -10.43 6.85 16.57
N SER A 166 -10.84 6.03 17.54
CA SER A 166 -12.24 5.97 18.00
C SER A 166 -12.69 7.31 18.60
N GLY A 167 -11.84 7.96 19.39
CA GLY A 167 -12.09 9.31 19.90
C GLY A 167 -12.22 10.33 18.78
N LYS A 168 -11.33 10.27 17.78
CA LYS A 168 -11.35 11.16 16.61
C LYS A 168 -12.62 10.98 15.77
N LEU A 169 -13.05 9.74 15.52
CA LEU A 169 -14.28 9.45 14.78
C LEU A 169 -15.52 10.00 15.50
N ARG A 170 -15.58 9.92 16.84
CA ARG A 170 -16.68 10.54 17.62
C ARG A 170 -16.67 12.07 17.50
N ALA A 171 -15.49 12.70 17.58
CA ALA A 171 -15.37 14.14 17.39
C ALA A 171 -15.83 14.57 15.99
N LEU A 172 -15.45 13.82 14.95
CA LEU A 172 -15.91 14.06 13.58
C LEU A 172 -17.43 13.96 13.47
N GLN A 173 -18.06 12.97 14.10
CA GLN A 173 -19.52 12.82 14.10
C GLN A 173 -20.24 14.05 14.65
N CYS A 174 -19.78 14.59 15.78
CA CYS A 174 -20.39 15.75 16.43
C CYS A 174 -20.24 17.05 15.64
N SER A 175 -19.26 17.12 14.74
CA SER A 175 -18.97 18.30 13.91
C SER A 175 -19.72 18.34 12.56
N LEU A 176 -20.57 17.35 12.29
CA LEU A 176 -21.12 17.12 10.96
C LEU A 176 -22.19 18.14 10.53
N ASN A 177 -21.69 19.14 9.81
CA ASN A 177 -22.35 19.78 8.67
C ASN A 177 -21.34 19.80 7.52
N THR A 178 -20.83 18.65 7.03
CA THR A 178 -19.60 18.70 6.20
C THR A 178 -19.48 17.67 5.08
N SER A 179 -18.71 18.11 4.07
CA SER A 179 -18.59 17.67 2.67
C SER A 179 -18.09 16.23 2.43
N GLY A 180 -18.20 15.76 1.18
CA GLY A 180 -17.82 14.39 0.77
C GLY A 180 -16.37 13.98 1.06
N VAL A 181 -15.43 14.92 1.19
CA VAL A 181 -14.03 14.64 1.52
C VAL A 181 -13.89 14.13 2.97
N TYR A 182 -14.60 14.73 3.92
CA TYR A 182 -14.56 14.32 5.33
C TYR A 182 -15.18 12.93 5.54
N ASN A 183 -16.23 12.60 4.77
CA ASN A 183 -16.83 11.26 4.80
C ASN A 183 -15.86 10.18 4.31
N SER A 184 -15.03 10.46 3.29
CA SER A 184 -14.03 9.50 2.81
C SER A 184 -12.93 9.27 3.85
N VAL A 185 -12.42 10.32 4.48
CA VAL A 185 -11.41 10.18 5.55
C VAL A 185 -11.98 9.44 6.75
N ALA A 186 -13.20 9.78 7.18
CA ALA A 186 -13.87 9.08 8.28
C ALA A 186 -14.14 7.61 7.92
N GLY A 187 -14.51 7.33 6.67
CA GLY A 187 -14.68 5.98 6.15
C GLY A 187 -13.39 5.17 6.22
N ASP A 188 -12.29 5.73 5.71
CA ASP A 188 -10.96 5.09 5.78
C ASP A 188 -10.54 4.82 7.23
N LEU A 189 -10.64 5.83 8.12
CA LEU A 189 -10.31 5.66 9.54
C LEU A 189 -11.16 4.58 10.20
N LEU A 190 -12.46 4.52 9.88
CA LEU A 190 -13.37 3.50 10.40
C LEU A 190 -12.95 2.10 9.95
N VAL A 191 -12.70 1.89 8.65
CA VAL A 191 -12.33 0.56 8.15
C VAL A 191 -10.96 0.11 8.65
N GLU A 192 -9.99 1.03 8.79
CA GLU A 192 -8.70 0.69 9.41
C GLU A 192 -8.84 0.31 10.89
N THR A 193 -9.73 1.02 11.63
CA THR A 193 -9.99 0.70 13.04
C THR A 193 -10.69 -0.66 13.18
N VAL A 194 -11.70 -0.95 12.35
CA VAL A 194 -12.35 -2.27 12.28
C VAL A 194 -11.31 -3.35 12.01
N TYR A 195 -10.42 -3.10 11.05
CA TYR A 195 -9.38 -4.03 10.67
C TYR A 195 -8.40 -4.29 11.80
N LEU A 196 -7.88 -3.25 12.45
CA LEU A 196 -7.02 -3.35 13.64
C LEU A 196 -7.69 -4.12 14.78
N CYS A 197 -8.94 -3.79 15.12
CA CYS A 197 -9.71 -4.52 16.13
C CYS A 197 -9.79 -6.01 15.81
N ASN A 198 -10.04 -6.38 14.55
CA ASN A 198 -10.07 -7.76 14.11
C ASN A 198 -8.69 -8.45 14.22
N LEU A 199 -7.60 -7.76 13.87
CA LEU A 199 -6.24 -8.27 14.01
C LEU A 199 -5.88 -8.58 15.48
N VAL A 200 -6.22 -7.68 16.40
CA VAL A 200 -5.91 -7.85 17.83
C VAL A 200 -7.01 -8.58 18.62
N LYS A 201 -8.03 -9.11 17.93
CA LYS A 201 -9.20 -9.79 18.54
C LYS A 201 -9.94 -8.97 19.60
N ARG A 202 -9.94 -7.64 19.43
CA ARG A 202 -10.69 -6.72 20.29
C ARG A 202 -12.10 -6.54 19.74
N SER A 203 -13.09 -6.60 20.63
CA SER A 203 -14.47 -6.25 20.28
C SER A 203 -14.51 -4.78 19.85
N ALA A 204 -14.86 -4.56 18.58
CA ALA A 204 -15.00 -3.21 18.07
C ALA A 204 -16.32 -2.61 18.57
N SER A 205 -16.27 -1.49 19.28
CA SER A 205 -17.45 -0.71 19.64
C SER A 205 -17.46 0.59 18.83
N PHE A 206 -18.41 0.69 17.91
CA PHE A 206 -18.64 1.91 17.15
C PHE A 206 -19.95 2.55 17.58
N PHE A 207 -20.02 3.87 17.50
CA PHE A 207 -21.23 4.62 17.84
C PHE A 207 -22.31 4.44 16.77
N ASN A 208 -23.56 4.64 17.17
CA ASN A 208 -24.72 4.54 16.28
C ASN A 208 -24.58 5.45 15.06
N GLY A 209 -24.78 4.88 13.87
CA GLY A 209 -24.72 5.60 12.60
C GLY A 209 -23.33 5.71 11.97
N SER A 210 -22.26 5.23 12.62
CA SER A 210 -20.90 5.16 12.04
C SER A 210 -20.83 4.32 10.75
N ASN A 211 -21.62 3.24 10.66
CA ASN A 211 -21.65 2.33 9.51
C ASN A 211 -21.94 3.01 8.17
N ARG A 212 -22.59 4.19 8.17
CA ARG A 212 -22.84 4.96 6.94
C ARG A 212 -21.56 5.44 6.25
N TRP A 213 -20.45 5.53 6.99
CA TRP A 213 -19.17 5.97 6.44
C TRP A 213 -18.41 4.86 5.71
N ILE A 214 -18.76 3.59 5.94
CA ILE A 214 -18.09 2.44 5.31
C ILE A 214 -18.14 2.52 3.79
N ASP A 215 -19.25 2.99 3.21
CA ASP A 215 -19.40 3.08 1.75
C ASP A 215 -18.55 4.20 1.12
N PHE A 216 -18.06 5.15 1.93
CA PHE A 216 -17.14 6.21 1.50
C PHE A 216 -15.66 5.83 1.66
N ALA A 217 -15.36 4.71 2.32
CA ALA A 217 -14.02 4.21 2.48
C ALA A 217 -13.43 3.75 1.13
N SER A 218 -12.10 3.75 1.04
CA SER A 218 -11.38 3.23 -0.11
C SER A 218 -11.66 1.75 -0.36
N ILE A 219 -11.59 1.34 -1.64
CA ILE A 219 -11.72 -0.08 -2.05
C ILE A 219 -10.74 -0.94 -1.27
N ASP A 220 -9.51 -0.45 -1.09
CA ASP A 220 -8.44 -1.14 -0.37
C ASP A 220 -8.81 -1.46 1.09
N GLY A 221 -9.28 -0.47 1.86
CA GLY A 221 -9.70 -0.68 3.25
C GLY A 221 -10.90 -1.61 3.36
N ARG A 222 -11.89 -1.47 2.46
CA ARG A 222 -13.08 -2.33 2.43
C ARG A 222 -12.77 -3.77 2.08
N VAL A 223 -11.84 -4.01 1.16
CA VAL A 223 -11.37 -5.35 0.81
C VAL A 223 -10.80 -6.05 2.05
N ARG A 224 -10.02 -5.36 2.90
CA ARG A 224 -9.43 -5.95 4.11
C ARG A 224 -10.42 -6.39 5.18
N ILE A 225 -11.59 -5.76 5.23
CA ILE A 225 -12.63 -6.06 6.21
C ILE A 225 -13.84 -6.78 5.59
N SER A 226 -13.73 -7.25 4.35
CA SER A 226 -14.89 -7.71 3.58
C SER A 226 -15.64 -8.87 4.24
N HIS A 227 -14.93 -9.73 4.98
CA HIS A 227 -15.50 -10.83 5.76
C HIS A 227 -16.36 -10.36 6.93
N LEU A 228 -16.12 -9.14 7.44
CA LEU A 228 -16.87 -8.51 8.53
C LEU A 228 -18.01 -7.61 8.01
N LEU A 229 -18.01 -7.28 6.72
CA LEU A 229 -19.04 -6.44 6.13
C LEU A 229 -20.37 -7.19 6.05
N ALA A 230 -21.45 -6.49 6.38
CA ALA A 230 -22.80 -6.91 6.07
C ALA A 230 -23.02 -7.03 4.54
N HIS A 231 -23.99 -7.85 4.14
CA HIS A 231 -24.21 -8.21 2.74
C HIS A 231 -24.42 -7.00 1.81
N ASN A 232 -25.15 -5.98 2.26
CA ASN A 232 -25.35 -4.73 1.53
C ASN A 232 -24.02 -4.00 1.23
N HIS A 233 -23.15 -3.83 2.22
CA HIS A 233 -21.86 -3.18 2.04
C HIS A 233 -20.89 -4.03 1.22
N ARG A 234 -21.00 -5.36 1.27
CA ARG A 234 -20.23 -6.25 0.39
C ARG A 234 -20.65 -6.11 -1.07
N SER A 235 -21.95 -6.03 -1.35
CA SER A 235 -22.47 -5.80 -2.71
C SER A 235 -21.98 -4.46 -3.30
N VAL A 236 -21.98 -3.39 -2.49
CA VAL A 236 -21.43 -2.08 -2.92
C VAL A 236 -19.92 -2.19 -3.21
N LEU A 237 -19.15 -2.92 -2.40
CA LEU A 237 -17.73 -3.15 -2.65
C LEU A 237 -17.49 -3.87 -3.99
N GLU A 238 -18.26 -4.92 -4.29
CA GLU A 238 -18.15 -5.65 -5.54
C GLU A 238 -18.43 -4.76 -6.77
N GLN A 239 -19.42 -3.88 -6.68
CA GLN A 239 -19.70 -2.87 -7.72
C GLN A 239 -18.57 -1.86 -7.87
N GLN A 240 -17.95 -1.43 -6.77
CA GLN A 240 -16.79 -0.54 -6.80
C GLN A 240 -15.58 -1.24 -7.44
N ILE A 241 -15.30 -2.51 -7.12
CA ILE A 241 -14.23 -3.28 -7.75
C ILE A 241 -14.51 -3.44 -9.25
N ALA A 242 -15.74 -3.76 -9.65
CA ALA A 242 -16.11 -3.94 -11.05
C ALA A 242 -15.96 -2.66 -11.89
N SER A 243 -16.10 -1.48 -11.26
CA SER A 243 -15.96 -0.17 -11.92
C SER A 243 -14.59 0.51 -11.74
N ALA A 244 -13.73 -0.01 -10.85
CA ALA A 244 -12.43 0.56 -10.50
C ALA A 244 -11.52 0.80 -11.71
N SER A 245 -10.63 1.80 -11.64
CA SER A 245 -9.61 1.98 -12.68
C SER A 245 -8.53 0.88 -12.59
N PHE A 246 -7.75 0.73 -13.67
CA PHE A 246 -6.59 -0.18 -13.66
C PHE A 246 -5.61 0.18 -12.53
N GLN A 247 -5.43 1.47 -12.25
CA GLN A 247 -4.50 1.95 -11.21
C GLN A 247 -5.02 1.64 -9.81
N ASP A 248 -6.29 1.90 -9.54
CA ASP A 248 -6.88 1.63 -8.23
C ASP A 248 -6.85 0.13 -7.93
N THR A 249 -7.20 -0.69 -8.93
CA THR A 249 -7.14 -2.16 -8.82
C THR A 249 -5.71 -2.64 -8.53
N LEU A 250 -4.71 -2.07 -9.21
CA LEU A 250 -3.31 -2.40 -9.01
C LEU A 250 -2.80 -1.94 -7.64
N ALA A 251 -3.26 -0.80 -7.14
CA ALA A 251 -2.91 -0.30 -5.80
C ALA A 251 -3.43 -1.24 -4.69
N VAL A 252 -4.66 -1.74 -4.80
CA VAL A 252 -5.20 -2.74 -3.86
C VAL A 252 -4.36 -4.01 -3.89
N LEU A 253 -4.10 -4.56 -5.09
CA LEU A 253 -3.30 -5.78 -5.25
C LEU A 253 -1.86 -5.61 -4.73
N ARG A 254 -1.27 -4.44 -4.90
CA ARG A 254 0.05 -4.08 -4.38
C ARG A 254 0.09 -4.14 -2.86
N HIS A 255 -0.90 -3.55 -2.19
CA HIS A 255 -0.97 -3.59 -0.72
C HIS A 255 -1.19 -5.00 -0.21
N LEU A 256 -2.08 -5.77 -0.84
CA LEU A 256 -2.29 -7.19 -0.49
C LEU A 256 -0.98 -7.99 -0.61
N MET A 257 -0.19 -7.75 -1.67
CA MET A 257 1.09 -8.42 -1.88
C MET A 257 2.16 -8.02 -0.85
N TYR A 258 2.44 -6.72 -0.71
CA TYR A 258 3.54 -6.25 0.14
C TYR A 258 3.27 -6.48 1.63
N MET A 259 2.01 -6.37 2.05
CA MET A 259 1.62 -6.50 3.46
C MET A 259 1.19 -7.92 3.83
N ARG A 260 1.37 -8.88 2.90
CA ARG A 260 1.07 -10.31 3.09
C ARG A 260 -0.33 -10.57 3.61
N HIS A 261 -1.30 -9.84 3.07
CA HIS A 261 -2.67 -9.93 3.53
C HIS A 261 -3.27 -11.30 3.20
N HIS A 262 -3.87 -11.97 4.19
CA HIS A 262 -4.31 -13.36 4.04
C HIS A 262 -5.63 -13.57 3.30
N GLN A 263 -6.40 -12.51 3.01
CA GLN A 263 -7.71 -12.66 2.36
C GLN A 263 -7.61 -12.89 0.86
N GLN A 264 -8.31 -13.93 0.41
CA GLN A 264 -8.33 -14.39 -0.98
C GLN A 264 -9.61 -13.99 -1.72
N ASP A 265 -10.67 -13.62 -0.98
CA ASP A 265 -12.05 -13.49 -1.47
C ASP A 265 -12.19 -12.57 -2.70
N HIS A 266 -11.43 -11.48 -2.73
CA HIS A 266 -11.51 -10.50 -3.82
C HIS A 266 -10.35 -10.60 -4.82
N ILE A 267 -9.37 -11.50 -4.63
CA ILE A 267 -8.24 -11.64 -5.56
C ILE A 267 -8.74 -11.98 -6.97
N HIS A 268 -9.71 -12.89 -7.07
CA HIS A 268 -10.34 -13.23 -8.35
C HIS A 268 -10.97 -12.01 -9.01
N GLN A 269 -11.78 -11.24 -8.28
CA GLN A 269 -12.48 -10.06 -8.81
C GLN A 269 -11.50 -8.96 -9.25
N LEU A 270 -10.43 -8.73 -8.47
CA LEU A 270 -9.39 -7.74 -8.78
C LEU A 270 -8.61 -8.12 -10.05
N PHE A 271 -8.20 -9.38 -10.19
CA PHE A 271 -7.51 -9.83 -11.41
C PHE A 271 -8.43 -9.86 -12.64
N ASN A 272 -9.69 -10.25 -12.47
CA ASN A 272 -10.68 -10.13 -13.54
C ASN A 272 -10.86 -8.68 -13.99
N ARG A 273 -10.86 -7.73 -13.03
CA ARG A 273 -10.93 -6.30 -13.34
C ARG A 273 -9.71 -5.81 -14.11
N LEU A 274 -8.49 -6.20 -13.71
CA LEU A 274 -7.26 -5.87 -14.45
C LEU A 274 -7.30 -6.39 -15.90
N CYS A 275 -7.77 -7.63 -16.09
CA CYS A 275 -7.86 -8.23 -17.43
C CYS A 275 -8.87 -7.51 -18.34
N SER A 276 -9.94 -6.95 -17.76
CA SER A 276 -10.97 -6.22 -18.51
C SER A 276 -10.65 -4.73 -18.78
N THR A 277 -9.55 -4.19 -18.26
CA THR A 277 -9.16 -2.76 -18.41
C THR A 277 -8.07 -2.51 -19.46
N ALA A 278 -8.15 -3.18 -20.63
CA ALA A 278 -7.11 -3.19 -21.66
C ALA A 278 -6.70 -1.80 -22.23
N GLY A 279 -7.53 -0.76 -22.14
CA GLY A 279 -7.28 0.55 -22.77
C GLY A 279 -6.61 1.63 -21.90
N LYS A 280 -6.37 1.40 -20.59
CA LYS A 280 -5.95 2.46 -19.64
C LYS A 280 -4.70 2.10 -18.81
N SER A 281 -3.81 1.26 -19.33
CA SER A 281 -2.62 0.78 -18.61
C SER A 281 -1.32 0.98 -19.39
N THR A 282 -0.24 1.30 -18.69
CA THR A 282 1.10 1.42 -19.27
C THR A 282 1.84 0.08 -19.26
N ARG A 283 2.89 -0.07 -20.07
CA ARG A 283 3.76 -1.26 -20.05
C ARG A 283 4.31 -1.55 -18.64
N MET A 284 4.68 -0.50 -17.89
CA MET A 284 5.17 -0.62 -16.52
C MET A 284 4.09 -1.17 -15.58
N CYS A 285 2.86 -0.64 -15.63
CA CYS A 285 1.76 -1.15 -14.81
C CYS A 285 1.36 -2.59 -15.15
N ARG A 286 1.49 -3.01 -16.40
CA ARG A 286 1.26 -4.41 -16.82
C ARG A 286 2.38 -5.34 -16.35
N SER A 287 3.64 -4.88 -16.43
CA SER A 287 4.78 -5.62 -15.87
C SER A 287 4.63 -5.82 -14.36
N GLU A 288 4.21 -4.77 -13.66
CA GLU A 288 3.90 -4.82 -12.23
C GLU A 288 2.75 -5.79 -11.95
N ALA A 289 1.65 -5.71 -12.70
CA ALA A 289 0.53 -6.65 -12.57
C ALA A 289 0.96 -8.12 -12.78
N CYS A 290 1.86 -8.38 -13.72
CA CYS A 290 2.42 -9.73 -13.92
C CYS A 290 3.29 -10.15 -12.73
N SER A 291 4.12 -9.25 -12.20
CA SER A 291 4.92 -9.54 -11.00
C SER A 291 4.04 -9.87 -9.79
N ILE A 292 2.93 -9.13 -9.61
CA ILE A 292 1.97 -9.37 -8.53
C ILE A 292 1.23 -10.70 -8.75
N LEU A 293 0.84 -11.00 -9.99
CA LEU A 293 0.24 -12.29 -10.36
C LEU A 293 1.17 -13.46 -10.02
N ASP A 294 2.44 -13.37 -10.43
CA ASP A 294 3.44 -14.41 -10.17
C ASP A 294 3.65 -14.62 -8.66
N ASN A 295 3.63 -13.54 -7.87
CA ASN A 295 3.68 -13.63 -6.40
C ASN A 295 2.48 -14.38 -5.82
N PHE A 296 1.24 -14.02 -6.20
CA PHE A 296 0.04 -14.69 -5.68
C PHE A 296 -0.03 -16.16 -6.12
N ILE A 297 0.38 -16.49 -7.33
CA ILE A 297 0.50 -17.89 -7.78
C ILE A 297 1.45 -18.66 -6.86
N HIS A 298 2.61 -18.09 -6.55
CA HIS A 298 3.59 -18.72 -5.67
C HIS A 298 3.03 -18.94 -4.25
N VAL A 299 2.41 -17.91 -3.66
CA VAL A 299 1.80 -17.99 -2.32
C VAL A 299 0.66 -19.02 -2.28
N LEU A 300 -0.19 -19.05 -3.30
CA LEU A 300 -1.32 -19.99 -3.37
C LEU A 300 -0.87 -21.44 -3.57
N ARG A 301 0.24 -21.69 -4.27
CA ARG A 301 0.84 -23.05 -4.35
C ARG A 301 1.26 -23.54 -2.98
N ALA A 302 2.05 -22.73 -2.26
CA ALA A 302 2.47 -23.07 -0.90
C ALA A 302 1.27 -23.28 0.05
N ALA A 303 0.21 -22.45 -0.09
CA ALA A 303 -1.00 -22.60 0.69
C ALA A 303 -1.83 -23.84 0.31
N ALA A 304 -1.90 -24.20 -0.98
CA ALA A 304 -2.62 -25.38 -1.45
C ALA A 304 -1.97 -26.66 -0.90
N ASP A 305 -0.64 -26.72 -0.91
CA ASP A 305 0.11 -27.84 -0.33
C ASP A 305 -0.14 -27.97 1.17
N ALA A 306 -0.14 -26.85 1.90
CA ALA A 306 -0.40 -26.81 3.34
C ALA A 306 -1.86 -27.13 3.73
N ARG A 307 -2.83 -26.87 2.84
CA ARG A 307 -4.27 -27.04 3.09
C ARG A 307 -4.83 -28.36 2.55
N ALA A 308 -3.99 -29.25 2.01
CA ALA A 308 -4.42 -30.51 1.42
C ALA A 308 -5.35 -31.30 2.37
N GLY A 309 -6.53 -31.69 1.87
CA GLY A 309 -7.54 -32.42 2.63
C GLY A 309 -8.49 -31.55 3.49
N THR A 310 -8.38 -30.22 3.44
CA THR A 310 -9.33 -29.30 4.10
C THR A 310 -10.38 -28.75 3.14
N PRO A 311 -11.57 -28.32 3.61
CA PRO A 311 -12.57 -27.65 2.76
C PRO A 311 -12.05 -26.38 2.07
N ALA A 312 -11.03 -25.74 2.64
CA ALA A 312 -10.39 -24.55 2.08
C ALA A 312 -9.39 -24.88 0.94
N ALA A 313 -9.08 -26.16 0.71
CA ALA A 313 -8.22 -26.59 -0.38
C ALA A 313 -8.84 -26.27 -1.74
N ASP A 314 -10.14 -26.57 -1.92
CA ASP A 314 -10.83 -26.43 -3.20
C ASP A 314 -10.88 -24.97 -3.66
N SER A 315 -11.22 -24.04 -2.76
CA SER A 315 -11.24 -22.61 -3.07
C SER A 315 -9.84 -22.07 -3.42
N THR A 316 -8.81 -22.52 -2.69
CA THR A 316 -7.41 -22.16 -2.97
C THR A 316 -6.96 -22.69 -4.34
N GLN A 317 -7.31 -23.94 -4.68
CA GLN A 317 -6.98 -24.57 -5.96
C GLN A 317 -7.72 -23.91 -7.13
N GLN A 318 -9.00 -23.57 -6.97
CA GLN A 318 -9.78 -22.86 -7.99
C GLN A 318 -9.16 -21.49 -8.29
N LEU A 319 -8.82 -20.71 -7.26
CA LEU A 319 -8.16 -19.43 -7.43
C LEU A 319 -6.78 -19.59 -8.10
N LEU A 320 -6.00 -20.57 -7.67
CA LEU A 320 -4.69 -20.87 -8.27
C LEU A 320 -4.80 -21.23 -9.76
N ALA A 321 -5.77 -22.06 -10.13
CA ALA A 321 -6.03 -22.45 -11.51
C ALA A 321 -6.43 -21.23 -12.36
N TYR A 322 -7.29 -20.36 -11.82
CA TYR A 322 -7.69 -19.12 -12.49
C TYR A 322 -6.50 -18.19 -12.75
N LEU A 323 -5.70 -17.89 -11.71
CA LEU A 323 -4.51 -17.02 -11.84
C LEU A 323 -3.46 -17.61 -12.79
N THR A 324 -3.24 -18.92 -12.73
CA THR A 324 -2.36 -19.63 -13.69
C THR A 324 -2.89 -19.53 -15.11
N GLY A 325 -4.22 -19.58 -15.28
CA GLY A 325 -4.91 -19.34 -16.55
C GLY A 325 -4.61 -17.96 -17.12
N ILE A 326 -4.76 -16.89 -16.32
CA ILE A 326 -4.39 -15.52 -16.71
C ILE A 326 -2.92 -15.45 -17.14
N ARG A 327 -2.03 -16.08 -16.37
CA ARG A 327 -0.60 -16.07 -16.68
C ARG A 327 -0.28 -16.75 -18.01
N ARG A 328 -0.94 -17.87 -18.30
CA ARG A 328 -0.77 -18.67 -19.52
C ARG A 328 -1.33 -17.97 -20.75
N THR A 329 -2.49 -17.30 -20.64
CA THR A 329 -3.11 -16.61 -21.79
C THR A 329 -2.38 -15.33 -22.18
N GLY A 330 -1.55 -14.78 -21.29
CA GLY A 330 -0.84 -13.53 -21.55
C GLY A 330 -1.75 -12.32 -21.68
N VAL A 331 -3.00 -12.40 -21.20
CA VAL A 331 -4.01 -11.34 -21.35
C VAL A 331 -3.56 -10.01 -20.72
N LEU A 332 -2.83 -10.05 -19.61
CA LEU A 332 -2.25 -8.85 -18.97
C LEU A 332 -1.12 -8.21 -19.80
N SER A 333 -0.41 -9.02 -20.59
CA SER A 333 0.64 -8.56 -21.50
C SER A 333 0.13 -8.15 -22.88
N GLY A 334 -1.01 -8.68 -23.33
CA GLY A 334 -1.58 -8.42 -24.66
C GLY A 334 -2.32 -7.10 -24.76
N GLY A 335 -2.05 -6.29 -25.80
CA GLY A 335 -2.90 -5.15 -26.16
C GLY A 335 -2.33 -3.75 -25.87
N HIS A 336 -1.10 -3.47 -26.26
CA HIS A 336 -0.66 -2.08 -26.39
C HIS A 336 -1.04 -1.53 -27.77
N ILE A 337 -2.10 -0.72 -27.83
CA ILE A 337 -2.29 0.25 -28.92
C ILE A 337 -2.09 1.63 -28.29
N SER A 338 -0.85 2.09 -28.20
CA SER A 338 -0.61 3.50 -27.93
C SER A 338 -1.04 4.29 -29.15
N THR A 339 -2.16 5.01 -29.04
CA THR A 339 -2.57 6.04 -30.00
C THR A 339 -1.73 7.32 -29.87
N HIS A 340 -0.89 7.45 -28.84
CA HIS A 340 0.14 8.48 -28.80
C HIS A 340 1.46 7.94 -29.35
N ARG A 341 1.76 8.25 -30.62
CA ARG A 341 3.13 8.23 -31.12
C ARG A 341 3.95 9.21 -30.29
N TRP A 342 4.74 8.70 -29.35
CA TRP A 342 5.82 9.46 -28.73
C TRP A 342 6.99 9.43 -29.71
N ASN A 343 7.37 10.59 -30.23
CA ASN A 343 8.60 10.75 -31.00
C ASN A 343 9.78 10.39 -30.08
N TYR A 344 10.36 9.21 -30.28
CA TYR A 344 11.73 8.93 -29.89
C TYR A 344 12.66 9.74 -30.81
N PRO A 345 13.66 10.48 -30.31
CA PRO A 345 14.90 10.61 -31.06
C PRO A 345 15.51 9.21 -31.10
N VAL A 346 15.53 8.62 -32.29
CA VAL A 346 16.37 7.46 -32.59
C VAL A 346 17.81 7.93 -32.36
N MET A 347 18.46 7.41 -31.31
CA MET A 347 19.92 7.40 -31.28
C MET A 347 20.32 6.42 -32.39
N LEU A 348 20.63 6.96 -33.56
CA LEU A 348 21.31 6.21 -34.60
C LEU A 348 22.56 5.60 -33.95
N PRO A 349 22.82 4.29 -34.11
CA PRO A 349 24.15 3.78 -33.83
C PRO A 349 25.10 4.52 -34.76
N GLY A 350 26.06 5.23 -34.16
CA GLY A 350 27.19 5.75 -34.91
C GLY A 350 27.94 4.59 -35.53
N ASN A 351 27.85 4.46 -36.85
CA ASN A 351 28.90 3.88 -37.67
C ASN A 351 29.77 5.08 -38.09
N GLY A 352 31.10 5.07 -37.92
CA GLY A 352 31.96 3.99 -38.34
C GLY A 352 32.17 4.13 -39.83
#